data_AF-A0A5J6XTD2-F1
#
_entry.id   AF-A0A5J6XTD2-F1
#
_cell.length_a   1.000
_cell.length_b   1.000
_cell.length_c   1.000
_cell.angle_alpha   90.00
_cell.angle_beta   90.00
_cell.angle_gamma   90.00
#
_symmetry.space_group_name_H-M   'P 1'
#
loop_
_entity.id
_entity.type
_entity.pdbx_description
1 polymer ?
#
loop_
_entity_poly.entity_id
_entity_poly.type
_entity_poly.pdbx_seq_one_letter_code
_entity_poly.pdbx_strand_id
1 'polypeptide(L)'
;MLEKSQLYPIEADISPLSLYRLFFHAGKRDSKDHLLLIEFNLHTVNTSVFVNDKPIFMKNIPITGQSSEWELLRINEDQQIMEYSSDKEDYMQLLEDTYTEIDRVLSFYQYSLSHEQHQVTKIIITGDHPYLTEVITDIKNRYDQTVVSIPKGYIQTNKEPELPESFF
;
A
#
# COMPACT_ATOMS: atom_id res chain seq x y z
N MET A 1 -21.32 -11.95 5.92
CA MET A 1 -21.10 -11.15 4.69
C MET A 1 -20.81 -12.08 3.50
N LEU A 2 -20.01 -13.14 3.65
CA LEU A 2 -19.78 -14.16 2.61
C LEU A 2 -20.90 -15.22 2.48
N GLU A 3 -21.43 -15.71 3.62
CA GLU A 3 -22.55 -16.66 3.61
C GLU A 3 -23.84 -16.07 3.01
N LYS A 4 -24.04 -14.76 3.14
CA LYS A 4 -25.15 -14.02 2.51
C LYS A 4 -25.04 -14.00 0.98
N SER A 5 -23.83 -14.21 0.45
CA SER A 5 -23.54 -14.36 -0.98
C SER A 5 -23.41 -15.83 -1.39
N GLN A 6 -23.85 -16.77 -0.53
CA GLN A 6 -23.74 -18.22 -0.74
C GLN A 6 -22.31 -18.74 -0.90
N LEU A 7 -21.33 -18.01 -0.36
CA LEU A 7 -19.94 -18.43 -0.33
C LEU A 7 -19.61 -19.04 1.03
N TYR A 8 -18.89 -20.16 0.99
CA TYR A 8 -18.34 -20.81 2.18
C TYR A 8 -16.89 -20.34 2.37
N PRO A 9 -16.58 -19.58 3.44
CA PRO A 9 -15.20 -19.19 3.71
C PRO A 9 -14.37 -20.44 4.03
N ILE A 10 -13.30 -20.67 3.27
CA ILE A 10 -12.41 -21.83 3.44
C ILE A 10 -11.17 -21.43 4.26
N GLU A 11 -10.59 -20.27 3.97
CA GLU A 11 -9.43 -19.72 4.68
C GLU A 11 -9.58 -18.21 4.87
N ALA A 12 -9.01 -17.70 5.96
CA ALA A 12 -8.84 -16.27 6.21
C ALA A 12 -7.35 -15.95 6.15
N ASP A 13 -6.97 -15.11 5.20
CA ASP A 13 -5.58 -14.69 5.01
C ASP A 13 -5.34 -13.28 5.58
N ILE A 14 -4.08 -12.90 5.72
CA ILE A 14 -3.66 -11.54 6.05
C ILE A 14 -3.26 -10.80 4.77
N SER A 15 -3.82 -9.60 4.56
CA SER A 15 -3.59 -8.77 3.37
C SER A 15 -2.13 -8.64 2.94
N PRO A 16 -1.16 -8.33 3.83
CA PRO A 16 0.23 -8.16 3.40
C PRO A 16 0.86 -9.45 2.86
N LEU A 17 0.42 -10.63 3.31
CA LEU A 17 0.94 -11.90 2.80
C LEU A 17 0.36 -12.19 1.41
N SER A 18 -0.92 -11.91 1.19
CA SER A 18 -1.54 -12.00 -0.14
C SER A 18 -0.84 -11.11 -1.15
N LEU A 19 -0.60 -9.86 -0.78
CA LEU A 19 0.08 -8.89 -1.62
C LEU A 19 1.55 -9.29 -1.85
N TYR A 20 2.25 -9.73 -0.80
CA TYR A 20 3.61 -10.27 -0.92
C TYR A 20 3.69 -11.40 -1.95
N ARG A 21 2.76 -12.36 -1.92
CA ARG A 21 2.71 -13.47 -2.87
C ARG A 21 2.44 -12.99 -4.30
N LEU A 22 1.58 -11.99 -4.48
CA LEU A 22 1.34 -11.39 -5.80
C LEU A 22 2.63 -10.76 -6.36
N PHE A 23 3.34 -9.97 -5.56
CA PHE A 23 4.62 -9.36 -5.95
C PHE A 23 5.70 -10.41 -6.25
N PHE A 24 5.75 -11.46 -5.44
CA PHE A 24 6.65 -12.59 -5.66
C PHE A 24 6.37 -13.27 -7.01
N HIS A 25 5.10 -13.52 -7.31
CA HIS A 25 4.68 -14.13 -8.57
C HIS A 25 4.99 -13.26 -9.79
N ALA A 26 4.92 -11.93 -9.65
CA ALA A 26 5.26 -10.97 -10.71
C ALA A 26 6.76 -10.89 -11.04
N GLY A 27 7.62 -11.66 -10.36
CA GLY A 27 9.06 -11.76 -10.65
C GLY A 27 9.88 -10.52 -10.27
N LYS A 28 9.40 -9.71 -9.33
CA LYS A 28 10.02 -8.42 -8.95
C LYS A 28 10.93 -8.47 -7.72
N ARG A 29 11.30 -9.66 -7.24
CA ARG A 29 12.13 -9.85 -6.04
C ARG A 29 13.52 -10.41 -6.39
N ASP A 30 14.55 -9.85 -5.75
CA ASP A 30 15.81 -10.55 -5.52
C ASP A 30 15.74 -11.27 -4.16
N SER A 31 16.28 -12.48 -4.09
CA SER A 31 16.47 -13.24 -2.85
C SER A 31 17.09 -12.43 -1.69
N LYS A 32 17.87 -11.39 -2.02
CA LYS A 32 18.57 -10.51 -1.07
C LYS A 32 17.76 -9.29 -0.64
N ASP A 33 16.57 -9.08 -1.20
CA ASP A 33 15.78 -7.90 -0.87
C ASP A 33 15.19 -7.96 0.53
N HIS A 34 15.29 -6.85 1.25
CA HIS A 34 14.50 -6.55 2.44
C HIS A 34 13.43 -5.54 2.04
N LEU A 35 12.16 -5.95 2.15
CA LEU A 35 11.05 -5.21 1.56
C LEU A 35 10.28 -4.48 2.64
N LEU A 36 9.97 -3.21 2.39
CA LEU A 36 8.88 -2.53 3.06
C LEU A 36 7.69 -2.48 2.12
N LEU A 37 6.60 -3.14 2.51
CA LEU A 37 5.32 -3.08 1.82
C LEU A 37 4.45 -2.02 2.49
N ILE A 38 3.90 -1.12 1.68
CA ILE A 38 3.05 -0.01 2.12
C ILE A 38 1.75 -0.04 1.31
N GLU A 39 0.63 -0.13 2.00
CA GLU A 39 -0.71 -0.08 1.42
C GLU A 39 -1.41 1.17 1.96
N PHE A 40 -1.62 2.15 1.08
CA PHE A 40 -2.33 3.39 1.38
C PHE A 40 -3.82 3.22 1.10
N ASN A 41 -4.62 3.25 2.16
CA ASN A 41 -6.08 3.29 2.07
C ASN A 41 -6.59 4.67 2.51
N LEU A 42 -7.87 4.94 2.30
CA LEU A 42 -8.48 6.24 2.58
C LEU A 42 -8.20 6.84 3.98
N HIS A 43 -8.15 6.00 5.01
CA HIS A 43 -8.00 6.45 6.40
C HIS A 43 -6.78 5.87 7.12
N THR A 44 -6.08 4.93 6.49
CA THR A 44 -4.99 4.21 7.15
C THR A 44 -3.94 3.79 6.14
N VAL A 45 -2.70 3.72 6.61
CA VAL A 45 -1.58 3.15 5.89
C VAL A 45 -1.13 1.88 6.61
N ASN A 46 -1.19 0.75 5.92
CA ASN A 46 -0.64 -0.50 6.43
C ASN A 46 0.80 -0.65 5.95
N THR A 47 1.71 -0.86 6.89
CA THR A 47 3.13 -1.13 6.61
C THR A 47 3.50 -2.53 7.06
N SER A 48 4.33 -3.22 6.29
CA SER A 48 4.83 -4.56 6.62
C SER A 48 6.24 -4.75 6.11
N VAL A 49 7.16 -5.17 6.99
CA VAL A 49 8.54 -5.48 6.61
C VAL A 49 8.70 -6.98 6.38
N PHE A 50 9.21 -7.35 5.22
CA PHE A 50 9.50 -8.74 4.84
C PHE A 50 11.00 -8.98 4.71
N VAL A 51 11.46 -10.05 5.35
CA VAL A 51 12.85 -10.54 5.28
C VAL A 51 12.80 -12.05 5.09
N ASN A 52 13.55 -12.57 4.12
CA ASN A 52 13.58 -14.00 3.80
C ASN A 52 12.16 -14.61 3.68
N ASP A 53 11.27 -13.93 2.94
CA ASP A 53 9.88 -14.33 2.71
C ASP A 53 8.97 -14.35 3.96
N LYS A 54 9.41 -13.74 5.06
CA LYS A 54 8.63 -13.71 6.31
C LYS A 54 8.28 -12.27 6.69
N PRO A 55 7.01 -11.98 7.01
CA PRO A 55 6.65 -10.72 7.64
C PRO A 55 7.19 -10.71 9.06
N ILE A 56 8.12 -9.81 9.35
CA ILE A 56 8.77 -9.70 10.66
C ILE A 56 8.25 -8.51 11.47
N PHE A 57 7.60 -7.56 10.81
CA PHE A 57 7.03 -6.37 11.42
C PHE A 57 5.81 -5.94 10.62
N MET A 58 4.74 -5.55 11.30
CA MET A 58 3.51 -5.04 10.70
C MET A 58 3.00 -3.89 11.56
N LYS A 59 2.60 -2.79 10.93
CA LYS A 59 2.03 -1.63 11.65
C LYS A 59 0.96 -0.97 10.80
N ASN A 60 -0.21 -0.77 11.41
CA ASN A 60 -1.26 0.09 10.90
C ASN A 60 -1.01 1.51 11.41
N ILE A 61 -0.95 2.48 10.49
CA ILE A 61 -0.75 3.89 10.76
C ILE A 61 -2.06 4.60 10.41
N PRO A 62 -2.81 5.15 11.37
CA PRO A 62 -3.97 5.95 11.06
C PRO A 62 -3.52 7.26 10.39
N ILE A 63 -4.23 7.69 9.34
CA ILE A 63 -4.06 9.02 8.76
C ILE A 63 -4.83 9.97 9.68
N THR A 64 -4.13 10.61 10.60
CA THR A 64 -4.70 11.48 11.64
C THR A 64 -5.09 12.83 11.07
N GLY A 65 -6.32 13.29 11.28
CA GLY A 65 -6.84 14.59 10.82
C GLY A 65 -8.37 14.60 10.74
N GLN A 66 -8.97 15.62 10.10
CA GLN A 66 -10.40 15.65 9.79
C GLN A 66 -10.72 14.59 8.71
N SER A 67 -10.77 13.33 9.11
CA SER A 67 -11.19 12.18 8.28
C SER A 67 -12.64 12.25 7.80
N SER A 68 -13.36 13.34 8.12
CA SER A 68 -14.77 13.60 7.83
C SER A 68 -15.04 14.33 6.51
N GLU A 69 -14.03 14.49 5.68
CA GLU A 69 -14.05 15.36 4.50
C GLU A 69 -13.88 14.59 3.19
N TRP A 70 -14.37 13.34 3.12
CA TRP A 70 -14.38 12.58 1.88
C TRP A 70 -15.80 12.42 1.36
N GLU A 71 -16.05 12.94 0.16
CA GLU A 71 -17.33 12.86 -0.53
C GLU A 71 -17.23 11.94 -1.73
N LEU A 72 -18.32 11.21 -1.99
CA LEU A 72 -18.41 10.34 -3.17
C LEU A 72 -18.85 11.17 -4.37
N LEU A 73 -17.92 11.46 -5.28
CA LEU A 73 -18.24 12.09 -6.55
C LEU A 73 -18.56 11.06 -7.61
N ARG A 74 -19.70 11.25 -8.28
CA ARG A 74 -20.07 10.48 -9.46
C ARG A 74 -19.54 11.16 -10.71
N ILE A 75 -18.57 10.54 -11.37
CA ILE A 75 -17.99 11.02 -12.63
C ILE A 75 -18.92 10.66 -13.80
N ASN A 76 -19.46 9.43 -13.79
CA ASN A 76 -20.42 8.93 -14.79
C ASN A 76 -21.26 7.76 -14.21
N GLU A 77 -22.00 7.04 -15.06
CA GLU A 77 -22.92 6.00 -14.59
C GLU A 77 -22.23 4.86 -13.82
N ASP A 78 -21.00 4.52 -14.23
CA ASP A 78 -20.23 3.36 -13.75
C ASP A 78 -19.02 3.73 -12.89
N GLN A 79 -18.71 5.02 -12.77
CA GLN A 79 -17.47 5.49 -12.14
C GLN A 79 -17.74 6.49 -11.02
N GLN A 80 -17.26 6.14 -9.84
CA GLN A 80 -17.32 6.96 -8.63
C GLN A 80 -15.90 7.10 -8.08
N ILE A 81 -15.57 8.28 -7.58
CA ILE A 81 -14.30 8.56 -6.92
C ILE A 81 -14.56 9.19 -5.56
N MET A 82 -13.62 8.99 -4.64
CA MET A 82 -13.60 9.74 -3.38
C MET A 82 -12.87 11.06 -3.63
N GLU A 83 -13.53 12.18 -3.39
CA GLU A 83 -12.95 13.51 -3.44
C GLU A 83 -12.82 14.07 -2.02
N TYR A 84 -11.71 14.73 -1.74
CA TYR A 84 -11.52 15.41 -0.49
C TYR A 84 -12.20 16.79 -0.55
N SER A 85 -13.04 17.13 0.44
CA SER A 85 -13.89 18.33 0.40
C SER A 85 -13.13 19.64 0.61
N SER A 86 -11.94 19.58 1.18
CA SER A 86 -11.01 20.71 1.29
C SER A 86 -9.95 20.68 0.17
N ASP A 87 -8.99 21.61 0.23
CA ASP A 87 -7.90 21.65 -0.73
C ASP A 87 -7.05 20.36 -0.67
N LYS A 88 -6.68 19.85 -1.84
CA LYS A 88 -5.75 18.72 -1.98
C LYS A 88 -4.42 19.03 -1.29
N GLU A 89 -3.92 20.25 -1.41
CA GLU A 89 -2.64 20.64 -0.79
C GLU A 89 -2.70 20.51 0.74
N ASP A 90 -3.82 20.88 1.36
CA ASP A 90 -4.04 20.71 2.81
C ASP A 90 -4.04 19.22 3.20
N TYR A 91 -4.67 18.38 2.39
CA TYR A 91 -4.64 16.93 2.60
C TYR A 91 -3.22 16.36 2.47
N MET A 92 -2.47 16.76 1.44
CA MET A 92 -1.09 16.30 1.26
C MET A 92 -0.21 16.72 2.44
N GLN A 93 -0.43 17.91 3.01
CA GLN A 93 0.27 18.33 4.24
C GLN A 93 -0.08 17.45 5.45
N LEU A 94 -1.31 16.94 5.54
CA LEU A 94 -1.72 16.00 6.59
C LEU A 94 -0.92 14.69 6.54
N LEU A 95 -0.52 14.26 5.34
CA LEU A 95 0.26 13.03 5.16
C LEU A 95 1.69 13.14 5.70
N GLU A 96 2.19 14.33 6.05
CA GLU A 96 3.54 14.49 6.64
C GLU A 96 3.70 13.72 7.96
N ASP A 97 2.65 13.67 8.79
CA ASP A 97 2.66 12.86 10.00
C ASP A 97 2.73 11.36 9.67
N THR A 98 2.05 10.95 8.60
CA THR A 98 2.08 9.57 8.09
C THR A 98 3.47 9.21 7.55
N TYR A 99 4.11 10.10 6.80
CA TYR A 99 5.48 9.92 6.33
C TYR A 99 6.47 9.83 7.50
N THR A 100 6.28 10.65 8.53
CA THR A 100 7.08 10.58 9.77
C THR A 100 6.93 9.22 10.46
N GLU A 101 5.73 8.62 10.45
CA GLU A 101 5.51 7.27 10.98
C GLU A 101 6.17 6.18 10.11
N ILE A 102 6.20 6.35 8.79
CA ILE A 102 6.95 5.46 7.88
C ILE A 102 8.46 5.55 8.15
N ASP A 103 9.00 6.75 8.37
CA ASP A 103 10.39 6.97 8.76
C ASP A 103 10.74 6.23 10.05
N ARG A 104 9.82 6.23 11.02
CA ARG A 104 9.97 5.47 12.27
C ARG A 104 10.00 3.97 12.02
N VAL A 105 9.20 3.44 11.08
CA VAL A 105 9.23 2.02 10.71
C VAL A 105 10.57 1.65 10.08
N LEU A 106 11.05 2.44 9.11
CA LEU A 106 12.35 2.24 8.47
C LEU A 106 13.50 2.29 9.47
N SER A 107 13.49 3.30 10.35
CA SER A 107 14.49 3.48 11.40
C SER A 107 14.45 2.32 12.40
N PHE A 108 13.25 1.96 12.89
CA PHE A 108 13.09 0.83 13.81
C PHE A 108 13.67 -0.43 13.21
N TYR A 109 13.37 -0.73 11.94
CA TYR A 109 13.90 -1.90 11.26
C TYR A 109 15.44 -1.86 11.15
N GLN A 110 16.00 -0.73 10.72
CA GLN A 110 17.45 -0.56 10.57
C GLN A 110 18.21 -0.80 11.89
N TYR A 111 17.64 -0.40 13.04
CA TYR A 111 18.32 -0.47 14.34
C TYR A 111 17.92 -1.67 15.21
N SER A 112 16.80 -2.34 14.93
CA SER A 112 16.31 -3.47 15.76
C SER A 112 17.03 -4.79 15.50
N LEU A 113 17.64 -4.98 14.32
CA LEU A 113 18.42 -6.17 13.97
C LEU A 113 19.90 -5.94 14.28
N SER A 114 20.30 -6.35 15.48
CA SER A 114 21.52 -5.92 16.16
C SER A 114 22.87 -6.41 15.60
N HIS A 115 22.96 -7.10 14.46
CA HIS A 115 24.22 -7.76 14.08
C HIS A 115 24.64 -7.71 12.60
N GLU A 116 23.79 -7.23 11.68
CA GLU A 116 24.15 -7.09 10.27
C GLU A 116 23.40 -5.89 9.68
N GLN A 117 24.00 -5.15 8.73
CA GLN A 117 23.38 -4.01 8.03
C GLN A 117 22.12 -4.46 7.27
N HIS A 118 20.97 -4.44 7.95
CA HIS A 118 19.67 -4.81 7.39
C HIS A 118 18.88 -3.53 7.14
N GLN A 119 19.14 -2.87 6.02
CA GLN A 119 18.31 -1.76 5.57
C GLN A 119 17.26 -2.29 4.60
N VAL A 120 16.07 -1.67 4.58
CA VAL A 120 15.10 -1.90 3.50
C VAL A 120 15.78 -1.52 2.19
N THR A 121 15.80 -2.43 1.22
CA THR A 121 16.40 -2.22 -0.10
C THR A 121 15.35 -1.73 -1.11
N LYS A 122 14.09 -2.09 -0.88
CA LYS A 122 12.99 -1.83 -1.81
C LYS A 122 11.71 -1.54 -1.06
N ILE A 123 11.04 -0.48 -1.49
CA ILE A 123 9.71 -0.11 -1.01
C ILE A 123 8.70 -0.52 -2.08
N ILE A 124 7.66 -1.18 -1.63
CA ILE A 124 6.55 -1.62 -2.45
C ILE A 124 5.33 -0.83 -2.02
N ILE A 125 4.65 -0.18 -2.97
CA ILE A 125 3.49 0.68 -2.69
C ILE A 125 2.28 0.25 -3.50
N THR A 126 1.14 0.18 -2.83
CA THR A 126 -0.16 -0.07 -3.43
C THR A 126 -1.27 0.63 -2.62
N GLY A 127 -2.51 0.46 -3.05
CA GLY A 127 -3.70 0.83 -2.30
C GLY A 127 -4.78 1.42 -3.19
N ASP A 128 -5.89 1.81 -2.58
CA ASP A 128 -7.06 2.42 -3.25
C ASP A 128 -7.17 3.93 -2.98
N HIS A 129 -6.13 4.53 -2.38
CA HIS A 129 -6.14 5.93 -2.04
C HIS A 129 -6.29 6.85 -3.28
N PRO A 130 -7.21 7.84 -3.29
CA PRO A 130 -7.45 8.71 -4.45
C PRO A 130 -6.21 9.47 -4.95
N TYR A 131 -5.31 9.84 -4.03
CA TYR A 131 -4.04 10.51 -4.32
C TYR A 131 -2.82 9.59 -4.32
N LEU A 132 -3.01 8.29 -4.61
CA LEU A 132 -1.91 7.31 -4.57
C LEU A 132 -0.77 7.67 -5.53
N THR A 133 -1.06 8.31 -6.67
CA THR A 133 -0.03 8.69 -7.66
C THR A 133 0.92 9.75 -7.08
N GLU A 134 0.37 10.71 -6.36
CA GLU A 134 1.09 11.77 -5.64
C GLU A 134 1.89 11.17 -4.50
N VAL A 135 1.28 10.31 -3.69
CA VAL A 135 1.95 9.58 -2.60
C VAL A 135 3.14 8.77 -3.09
N ILE A 136 3.00 8.05 -4.22
CA ILE A 136 4.12 7.31 -4.83
C ILE A 136 5.25 8.28 -5.24
N THR A 137 4.89 9.46 -5.74
CA THR A 137 5.86 10.49 -6.14
C THR A 137 6.60 11.05 -4.92
N ASP A 138 5.88 11.38 -3.85
CA ASP A 138 6.46 11.86 -2.59
C ASP A 138 7.42 10.85 -1.99
N ILE A 139 7.03 9.57 -1.94
CA ILE A 139 7.88 8.50 -1.43
C ILE A 139 9.14 8.35 -2.29
N LYS A 140 9.03 8.37 -3.63
CA LYS A 140 10.21 8.34 -4.50
C LYS A 140 11.16 9.51 -4.28
N ASN A 141 10.65 10.67 -3.93
CA ASN A 141 11.46 11.86 -3.67
C ASN A 141 12.08 11.85 -2.27
N ARG A 142 11.44 11.19 -1.30
CA ARG A 142 11.85 11.16 0.10
C ARG A 142 12.84 10.04 0.43
N TYR A 143 12.78 8.93 -0.30
CA TYR A 143 13.53 7.71 0.00
C TYR A 143 14.45 7.28 -1.14
N ASP A 144 15.71 6.96 -0.81
CA ASP A 144 16.70 6.48 -1.78
C ASP A 144 16.45 5.03 -2.25
N GLN A 145 15.61 4.29 -1.52
CA GLN A 145 15.26 2.91 -1.84
C GLN A 145 14.54 2.82 -3.18
N THR A 146 14.67 1.66 -3.84
CA THR A 146 13.90 1.40 -5.06
C THR A 146 12.42 1.33 -4.72
N VAL A 147 11.61 2.25 -5.26
CA VAL A 147 10.16 2.25 -5.09
C VAL A 147 9.48 1.57 -6.28
N VAL A 148 8.69 0.54 -6.00
CA VAL A 148 7.91 -0.21 -7.00
C VAL A 148 6.43 -0.13 -6.64
N SER A 149 5.59 0.20 -7.63
CA SER A 149 4.14 -0.02 -7.55
C SER A 149 3.75 -1.17 -8.47
N ILE A 150 2.60 -1.83 -8.21
CA ILE A 150 2.05 -2.79 -9.17
C ILE A 150 1.53 -2.03 -10.39
N PRO A 151 2.09 -2.22 -11.59
CA PRO A 151 1.56 -1.61 -12.79
C PRO A 151 0.23 -2.26 -13.18
N LYS A 152 -0.75 -1.45 -13.58
CA LYS A 152 -2.13 -1.84 -13.95
C LYS A 152 -2.23 -3.05 -14.90
N GLY A 153 -1.27 -3.22 -15.80
CA GLY A 153 -1.25 -4.30 -16.81
C GLY A 153 -0.72 -5.67 -16.36
N TYR A 154 -0.36 -5.87 -15.08
CA TYR A 154 0.18 -7.15 -14.59
C TYR A 154 -0.87 -8.21 -14.25
N ILE A 155 -2.13 -7.81 -14.06
CA ILE A 155 -3.23 -8.76 -13.82
C ILE A 155 -4.15 -8.75 -15.04
N GLN A 156 -3.85 -9.65 -15.97
CA GLN A 156 -4.67 -9.90 -17.14
C GLN A 156 -5.60 -11.06 -16.81
N THR A 157 -6.89 -10.90 -17.10
CA THR A 157 -7.80 -12.04 -17.06
C THR A 157 -7.73 -12.75 -18.41
N ASN A 158 -8.11 -14.03 -18.47
CA ASN A 158 -8.16 -14.77 -19.73
C ASN A 158 -9.17 -14.18 -20.75
N LYS A 159 -9.98 -13.17 -20.36
CA LYS A 159 -11.07 -12.61 -21.19
C LYS A 159 -11.00 -11.10 -21.38
N GLU A 160 -10.25 -10.36 -20.56
CA GLU A 160 -10.09 -8.90 -20.67
C GLU A 160 -8.64 -8.47 -20.41
N PRO A 161 -8.14 -7.46 -21.16
CA PRO A 161 -6.73 -7.10 -21.15
C PRO A 161 -6.24 -6.47 -19.84
N GLU A 162 -7.10 -5.85 -19.03
CA GLU A 162 -6.73 -5.23 -17.75
C GLU A 162 -7.91 -5.26 -16.76
N LEU A 163 -7.64 -5.52 -15.47
CA LEU A 163 -8.65 -5.41 -14.40
C LEU A 163 -8.93 -3.94 -14.03
N PRO A 164 -10.19 -3.55 -13.74
CA PRO A 164 -10.51 -2.20 -13.27
C PRO A 164 -9.88 -1.87 -11.90
N GLU A 165 -9.58 -0.60 -11.64
CA GLU A 165 -8.94 -0.10 -10.41
C GLU A 165 -9.69 -0.48 -9.13
N SER A 166 -11.02 -0.60 -9.19
CA SER A 166 -11.88 -0.95 -8.06
C SER A 166 -11.72 -2.38 -7.52
N PHE A 167 -10.90 -3.21 -8.19
CA PHE A 167 -10.66 -4.61 -7.80
C PHE A 167 -9.28 -4.83 -7.16
N PHE A 168 -8.49 -3.78 -6.99
CA PHE A 168 -7.19 -3.81 -6.30
C PHE A 168 -7.31 -3.27 -4.88
#